data_AF-A0A944GTZ6-F1
#
_entry.id   AF-A0A944GTZ6-F1
#
_cell.length_a   1.000
_cell.length_b   1.000
_cell.length_c   1.000
_cell.angle_alpha   90.00
_cell.angle_beta   90.00
_cell.angle_gamma   90.00
#
_symmetry.space_group_name_H-M   'P 1'
#
loop_
_entity.id
_entity.type
_entity.pdbx_description
1 polymer ?
#
loop_
_entity_poly.entity_id
_entity_poly.type
_entity_poly.pdbx_seq_one_letter_code
_entity_poly.pdbx_strand_id
1 'polypeptide(L)' 'MDEKYQARPSRAARPVVVGEDLSRTSEDELRERITLLEAEITRTRGVLSERGNIRSAADALFKSENS' A
#
# COMPACT_ATOMS: atom_id res chain seq x y z
N MET A 1 4.42 -37.54 -23.15
CA MET A 1 4.53 -36.27 -23.91
C MET A 1 4.61 -35.19 -22.85
N ASP A 2 5.79 -35.07 -22.25
CA ASP A 2 6.01 -34.33 -21.01
C ASP A 2 6.79 -33.06 -21.33
N GLU A 3 6.11 -32.13 -22.01
CA GLU A 3 6.66 -30.82 -22.31
C GLU A 3 6.31 -29.87 -21.17
N LYS A 4 7.30 -29.75 -20.30
CA LYS A 4 7.36 -28.91 -19.10
C LYS A 4 6.76 -27.54 -19.36
N TYR A 5 5.60 -27.26 -18.77
CA TYR A 5 5.07 -25.91 -18.60
C TYR A 5 6.02 -25.12 -17.70
N GLN A 6 7.08 -24.57 -18.28
CA GLN A 6 7.95 -23.63 -17.60
C GLN A 6 7.14 -22.35 -17.39
N ALA A 7 6.71 -22.13 -16.14
CA ALA A 7 6.14 -20.87 -15.70
C ALA A 7 7.11 -19.75 -16.08
N ARG A 8 6.70 -18.88 -17.02
CA ARG A 8 7.48 -17.71 -17.39
C ARG A 8 7.74 -16.91 -16.11
N PRO A 9 8.99 -16.45 -15.88
CA PRO A 9 9.28 -15.64 -14.70
C PRO A 9 8.32 -14.46 -14.69
N SER A 10 7.47 -14.38 -13.67
CA SER A 10 6.61 -13.22 -13.47
C SER A 10 7.53 -12.02 -13.36
N ARG A 11 7.45 -11.11 -14.34
CA ARG A 11 8.21 -9.88 -14.29
C ARG A 11 7.76 -9.17 -13.02
N ALA A 12 8.64 -9.09 -12.03
CA ALA A 12 8.32 -8.43 -10.77
C ALA A 12 7.77 -7.03 -11.11
N ALA A 13 6.56 -6.74 -10.63
CA ALA A 13 5.90 -5.47 -10.91
C ALA A 13 6.84 -4.34 -10.46
N ARG A 14 7.14 -3.40 -11.37
CA ARG A 14 7.97 -2.25 -11.02
C ARG A 14 7.23 -1.44 -9.95
N PRO A 15 7.89 -1.05 -8.85
CA PRO A 15 7.26 -0.22 -7.83
C PRO A 15 6.82 1.12 -8.42
N VAL A 16 5.63 1.56 -8.03
CA VAL A 16 5.06 2.85 -8.42
C VAL A 16 5.73 3.97 -7.63
N VAL A 17 6.31 4.96 -8.32
CA VAL A 17 7.00 6.11 -7.69
C VAL A 17 6.23 7.40 -7.94
N VAL A 18 5.79 8.09 -6.89
CA VAL A 18 5.07 9.37 -7.00
C VAL A 18 5.93 10.42 -7.71
N GLY A 19 5.34 11.13 -8.68
CA GLY A 19 6.03 12.17 -9.46
C GLY A 19 6.80 11.67 -10.69
N GLU A 20 6.71 10.38 -11.03
CA GLU A 20 7.24 9.85 -12.31
C GLU A 20 6.55 10.49 -13.52
N ASP A 21 7.30 10.70 -14.61
CA ASP A 21 6.73 11.16 -15.88
C ASP A 21 5.81 10.08 -16.48
N LEU A 22 4.59 10.50 -16.83
CA LEU A 22 3.53 9.63 -17.34
C LEU A 22 3.30 9.80 -18.84
N SER A 23 4.10 10.63 -19.52
CA SER A 23 3.91 10.98 -20.94
C SER A 23 3.90 9.76 -21.88
N ARG A 24 4.51 8.65 -21.48
CA ARG A 24 4.63 7.41 -22.25
C ARG A 24 3.85 6.23 -21.65
N THR A 25 3.08 6.46 -20.59
CA THR A 25 2.29 5.43 -19.92
C THR A 25 0.94 5.26 -20.63
N SER A 26 0.56 4.02 -20.93
CA SER A 26 -0.75 3.73 -21.54
C SER A 26 -1.90 3.90 -20.55
N GLU A 27 -3.13 4.01 -21.05
CA GLU A 27 -4.33 4.17 -20.20
C GLU A 27 -4.52 3.00 -19.22
N ASP A 28 -4.29 1.76 -19.65
CA ASP A 28 -4.43 0.60 -18.78
C ASP A 28 -3.35 0.55 -17.70
N GLU A 29 -2.11 0.92 -18.03
CA GLU A 29 -1.03 1.07 -17.04
C GLU A 29 -1.33 2.21 -16.05
N LEU A 30 -1.96 3.29 -16.49
CA LEU A 30 -2.40 4.37 -15.60
C LEU A 30 -3.51 3.91 -14.64
N ARG A 31 -4.47 3.10 -15.11
CA ARG A 31 -5.50 2.50 -14.26
C ARG A 31 -4.89 1.58 -13.20
N GLU A 32 -4.00 0.68 -13.61
CA GLU A 32 -3.29 -0.22 -12.69
C GLU A 32 -2.49 0.59 -11.64
N ARG A 33 -1.79 1.64 -12.08
CA ARG A 33 -1.05 2.54 -11.21
C ARG A 33 -1.95 3.23 -10.19
N ILE A 34 -3.13 3.70 -10.59
CA ILE A 34 -4.12 4.32 -9.68
C ILE A 34 -4.55 3.31 -8.62
N THR A 35 -4.93 2.10 -9.02
CA THR A 35 -5.34 1.04 -8.09
C THR A 35 -4.26 0.75 -7.04
N LEU A 36 -2.99 0.66 -7.46
CA LEU A 36 -1.88 0.44 -6.54
C LEU A 36 -1.68 1.59 -5.54
N LEU A 37 -1.78 2.84 -6.01
CA LEU A 37 -1.64 4.01 -5.15
C LEU A 37 -2.79 4.13 -4.14
N GLU A 38 -4.04 3.86 -4.55
CA GLU A 38 -5.20 3.88 -3.66
C GLU A 38 -5.13 2.80 -2.58
N ALA A 39 -4.66 1.59 -2.95
CA ALA A 39 -4.39 0.53 -1.99
C ALA A 39 -3.33 0.95 -0.97
N GLU A 40 -2.26 1.60 -1.41
CA GLU A 40 -1.20 2.08 -0.53
C GLU A 40 -1.66 3.23 0.39
N ILE A 41 -2.50 4.15 -0.11
CA ILE A 41 -3.14 5.19 0.70
C ILE A 41 -4.01 4.54 1.79
N THR A 42 -4.81 3.53 1.42
CA THR A 42 -5.68 2.81 2.34
C THR A 42 -4.88 2.12 3.44
N ARG A 43 -3.81 1.40 3.05
CA ARG A 43 -2.89 0.76 4.00
C ARG A 43 -2.27 1.78 4.97
N THR A 44 -1.76 2.90 4.43
CA THR A 44 -1.13 3.96 5.23
C THR A 44 -2.12 4.58 6.21
N ARG A 45 -3.35 4.85 5.78
CA ARG A 45 -4.43 5.36 6.65
C ARG A 45 -4.78 4.37 7.76
N GLY A 46 -4.84 3.07 7.44
CA GLY A 46 -5.08 2.02 8.43
C GLY A 46 -4.02 2.01 9.53
N VAL A 47 -2.74 2.02 9.14
CA VAL A 47 -1.62 2.07 10.09
C VAL A 47 -1.63 3.35 10.92
N LEU A 48 -1.96 4.50 10.32
CA LEU A 48 -2.08 5.77 11.04
C LEU A 48 -3.19 5.72 12.10
N SER A 49 -4.36 5.18 11.73
CA SER A 49 -5.50 5.03 12.64
C SER A 49 -5.16 4.12 13.83
N GLU A 50 -4.53 2.97 13.57
CA GLU A 50 -4.09 2.04 14.61
C GLU A 50 -3.15 2.71 15.61
N ARG A 51 -2.14 3.46 15.11
CA ARG A 51 -1.21 4.22 15.97
C ARG A 51 -1.90 5.33 16.75
N GLY A 52 -2.92 5.98 16.17
CA GLY A 52 -3.73 6.99 16.85
C GLY A 52 -4.53 6.39 18.00
N ASN A 53 -5.18 5.24 17.78
CA ASN A 53 -5.96 4.54 18.79
C ASN A 53 -5.08 4.06 19.96
N ILE A 54 -3.87 3.57 19.67
CA ILE A 54 -2.90 3.19 20.71
C ILE A 54 -2.54 4.39 21.58
N ARG A 55 -2.28 5.56 20.98
CA ARG A 55 -1.95 6.78 21.73
C ARG A 55 -3.11 7.21 22.63
N SER A 56 -4.32 7.30 22.09
CA SER A 56 -5.50 7.70 22.84
C SER A 56 -5.83 6.74 24.00
N ALA A 57 -5.64 5.43 23.79
CA ALA A 57 -5.82 4.44 24.84
C ALA A 57 -4.76 4.58 25.95
N ALA A 58 -3.50 4.84 25.59
CA ALA A 58 -2.45 5.10 26.55
C ALA A 58 -2.71 6.39 27.35
N ASP A 59 -3.09 7.47 26.69
CA ASP A 59 -3.38 8.76 27.33
C ASP A 59 -4.55 8.64 28.32
N ALA A 60 -5.58 7.85 28.02
CA ALA A 60 -6.71 7.60 28.92
C ALA A 60 -6.29 6.83 30.18
N LEU A 61 -5.43 5.81 30.06
CA LEU A 61 -4.88 5.06 31.19
C LEU A 61 -4.04 5.96 32.11
N PHE A 62 -3.19 6.82 31.55
CA PHE A 62 -2.39 7.74 32.37
C PHE A 62 -3.24 8.81 33.07
N LYS A 63 -4.37 9.21 32.49
CA LYS A 63 -5.28 10.19 33.10
C LYS A 63 -6.11 9.60 34.23
N SER A 64 -6.47 8.31 34.17
CA SER A 64 -7.21 7.62 35.22
C SER A 64 -6.35 7.27 36.43
N GLU A 65 -5.05 6.99 36.24
CA GLU A 65 -4.11 6.69 37.35
C GLU A 65 -3.74 7.93 38.19
N ASN A 66 -3.92 9.13 37.63
CA ASN A 66 -3.48 10.39 38.21
C ASN A 66 -4.63 11.30 38.69
N SER A 67 -5.87 10.78 38.73
CA SER A 67 -7.09 11.52 39.08
C SER A 67 -7.80 10.96 40.31
#